data_AF-A0AB35W0J0-F1
#
_entry.id   AF-A0AB35W0J0-F1
#
_cell.length_a   1.000
_cell.length_b   1.000
_cell.length_c   1.000
_cell.angle_alpha   90.00
_cell.angle_beta   90.00
_cell.angle_gamma   90.00
#
_symmetry.space_group_name_H-M   'P 1'
#
loop_
_entity.id
_entity.type
_entity.pdbx_description
1 polymer ?
#
loop_
_entity_poly.entity_id
_entity_poly.type
_entity_poly.pdbx_seq_one_letter_code
_entity_poly.pdbx_strand_id
1 'polypeptide(L)'
;MNSKDRFQKAVRESLNQLVANGEKKITHAKIIANAKYEDGSPVGKTTLYAKNAVTKEPIHGTLIDEINTKITNLPKNDFSKKKTSIETNKELKLRITELEEKNNQLLIQMVEIENSFENTAHRNDENQIQDLELNLYILAFLLNSPLLGRGHPELYKTIKSFEAKHHGKPKMEFAKQQIQKMKNEIECSKVISMKGSFKED
;
A
#
# COMPACT_ATOMS: atom_id res chain seq x y z
N MET A 1 -20.94 24.40 29.75
CA MET A 1 -20.40 25.43 28.83
C MET A 1 -21.58 26.21 28.25
N ASN A 2 -21.63 27.53 28.42
CA ASN A 2 -22.79 28.32 28.00
C ASN A 2 -22.85 28.42 26.47
N SER A 3 -24.04 28.55 25.89
CA SER A 3 -24.23 28.69 24.42
C SER A 3 -23.45 29.88 23.85
N LYS A 4 -23.34 30.96 24.63
CA LYS A 4 -22.55 32.16 24.28
C LYS A 4 -21.06 31.83 24.16
N ASP A 5 -20.51 31.07 25.09
CA ASP A 5 -19.08 30.71 25.12
C ASP A 5 -18.72 29.75 24.00
N ARG A 6 -19.62 28.79 23.70
CA ARG A 6 -19.48 27.87 22.56
C ARG A 6 -19.40 28.62 21.23
N PHE A 7 -20.29 29.60 21.03
CA PHE A 7 -20.26 30.43 19.83
C PHE A 7 -18.98 31.28 19.73
N GLN A 8 -18.59 31.96 20.82
CA GLN A 8 -17.36 32.76 20.84
C GLN A 8 -16.11 31.92 20.52
N LYS A 9 -16.03 30.69 21.05
CA LYS A 9 -14.95 29.75 20.77
C LYS A 9 -14.90 29.38 19.27
N ALA A 10 -16.04 28.97 18.70
CA ALA A 10 -16.13 28.61 17.28
C ALA A 10 -15.68 29.75 16.34
N VAL A 11 -16.05 31.00 16.65
CA VAL A 11 -15.67 32.17 15.84
C VAL A 11 -14.17 32.48 15.97
N ARG A 12 -13.60 32.36 17.18
CA ARG A 12 -12.15 32.55 17.39
C ARG A 12 -11.32 31.48 16.70
N GLU A 13 -11.73 30.22 16.77
CA GLU A 13 -11.07 29.11 16.06
C GLU A 13 -11.12 29.32 14.56
N SER A 14 -12.26 29.74 14.02
CA SER A 14 -12.39 30.05 12.60
C SER A 14 -11.46 31.17 12.15
N LEU A 15 -11.35 32.25 12.93
CA LEU A 15 -10.43 33.34 12.67
C LEU A 15 -8.98 32.83 12.65
N ASN A 16 -8.57 32.05 13.66
CA ASN A 16 -7.22 31.49 13.73
C ASN A 16 -6.92 30.56 12.54
N GLN A 17 -7.88 29.75 12.10
CA GLN A 17 -7.73 28.91 10.91
C GLN A 17 -7.57 29.73 9.64
N LEU A 18 -8.37 30.79 9.45
CA LEU A 18 -8.26 31.66 8.29
C LEU A 18 -6.91 32.37 8.24
N VAL A 19 -6.37 32.76 9.40
CA VAL A 19 -5.02 33.32 9.51
C VAL A 19 -3.94 32.28 9.20
N ALA A 20 -4.05 31.08 9.77
CA ALA A 20 -3.09 29.98 9.54
C ALA A 20 -3.05 29.53 8.07
N ASN A 21 -4.20 29.55 7.39
CA ASN A 21 -4.33 29.20 5.97
C ASN A 21 -3.85 30.32 5.02
N GLY A 22 -3.35 31.45 5.54
CA GLY A 22 -2.82 32.54 4.72
C GLY A 22 -3.88 33.27 3.90
N GLU A 23 -5.11 33.34 4.40
CA GLU A 23 -6.22 33.94 3.66
C GLU A 23 -6.00 35.43 3.37
N LYS A 24 -6.19 35.83 2.10
CA LYS A 24 -5.83 37.19 1.62
C LYS A 24 -6.71 38.30 2.17
N LYS A 25 -7.99 38.02 2.42
CA LYS A 25 -8.97 38.99 2.91
C LYS A 25 -9.90 38.33 3.91
N ILE A 26 -9.66 38.60 5.18
CA ILE A 26 -10.49 38.10 6.29
C ILE A 26 -11.60 39.14 6.55
N THR A 27 -12.85 38.70 6.50
CA THR A 27 -14.04 39.51 6.79
C THR A 27 -14.93 38.79 7.80
N HIS A 28 -15.77 39.53 8.52
CA HIS A 28 -16.76 38.95 9.46
C HIS A 28 -17.60 37.84 8.81
N ALA A 29 -18.09 38.06 7.59
CA ALA A 29 -18.88 37.08 6.86
C ALA A 29 -18.10 35.77 6.62
N LYS A 30 -16.81 35.89 6.29
CA LYS A 30 -15.96 34.72 6.03
C LYS A 30 -15.62 33.95 7.31
N ILE A 31 -15.36 34.67 8.40
CA ILE A 31 -15.15 34.06 9.72
C ILE A 31 -16.41 33.30 10.15
N ILE A 32 -17.59 33.91 10.04
CA ILE A 32 -18.86 33.26 10.42
C ILE A 32 -19.13 32.05 9.51
N ALA A 33 -18.91 32.17 8.19
CA ALA A 33 -19.14 31.07 7.25
C ALA A 33 -18.24 29.85 7.51
N ASN A 34 -17.03 30.08 8.03
CA ASN A 34 -16.07 29.03 8.35
C ASN A 34 -16.11 28.61 9.83
N ALA A 35 -16.98 29.19 10.65
CA ALA A 35 -17.09 28.85 12.06
C ALA A 35 -18.04 27.65 12.25
N LYS A 36 -17.55 26.64 12.96
CA LYS A 36 -18.28 25.41 13.28
C LYS A 36 -18.23 25.15 14.78
N TYR A 37 -19.31 24.62 15.33
CA TYR A 37 -19.33 24.12 16.71
C TYR A 37 -18.52 22.81 16.81
N GLU A 38 -18.29 22.34 18.04
CA GLU A 38 -17.49 21.12 18.32
C GLU A 38 -18.09 19.85 17.70
N ASP A 39 -19.40 19.85 17.44
CA ASP A 39 -20.11 18.77 16.73
C ASP A 39 -20.02 18.86 15.19
N GLY A 40 -19.31 19.87 14.68
CA GLY A 40 -19.14 20.13 13.24
C GLY A 40 -20.28 20.92 12.60
N SER A 41 -21.34 21.26 13.34
CA SER A 41 -22.46 22.04 12.81
C SER A 41 -22.07 23.51 12.59
N PRO A 42 -22.57 24.17 11.53
CA PRO A 42 -22.20 25.55 11.23
C PRO A 42 -22.85 26.55 12.20
N VAL A 43 -22.16 27.63 12.53
CA VAL A 43 -22.77 28.72 13.30
C VAL A 43 -23.79 29.51 12.47
N GLY A 44 -24.80 30.07 13.13
CA GLY A 44 -25.82 30.87 12.45
C GLY A 44 -25.26 32.17 11.88
N LYS A 45 -25.62 32.50 10.63
CA LYS A 45 -25.08 33.64 9.87
C LYS A 45 -25.28 35.01 10.54
N THR A 46 -26.37 35.16 11.30
CA THR A 46 -26.75 36.42 11.96
C THR A 46 -26.38 36.47 13.44
N THR A 47 -25.88 35.35 14.00
CA THR A 47 -25.65 35.19 15.44
C THR A 47 -24.66 36.21 15.98
N LEU A 48 -23.63 36.56 15.21
CA LEU A 48 -22.63 37.55 15.61
C LEU A 48 -23.26 38.94 15.89
N TYR A 49 -24.33 39.28 15.17
CA TYR A 49 -25.00 40.58 15.25
C TYR A 49 -26.29 40.54 16.08
N ALA A 50 -26.53 39.45 16.82
CA ALA A 50 -27.69 39.31 17.66
C ALA A 50 -27.72 40.39 18.77
N LYS A 51 -28.91 40.95 19.00
CA LYS A 51 -29.17 41.97 20.02
C LYS A 51 -29.99 41.38 21.16
N ASN A 52 -29.75 41.85 22.37
CA ASN A 52 -30.58 41.51 23.51
C ASN A 52 -32.00 42.06 23.27
N ALA A 53 -33.03 41.22 23.44
CA ALA A 53 -34.42 41.61 23.19
C ALA A 53 -34.89 42.75 24.12
N VAL A 54 -34.32 42.85 25.32
CA VAL A 54 -34.69 43.83 26.34
C VAL A 54 -33.87 45.11 26.22
N THR A 55 -32.53 45.00 26.20
CA THR A 55 -31.65 46.18 26.19
C THR A 55 -31.37 46.73 24.79
N LYS A 56 -31.71 45.98 23.73
CA LYS A 56 -31.36 46.26 22.32
C LYS A 56 -29.85 46.35 22.04
N GLU A 57 -29.01 46.05 23.03
CA GLU A 57 -27.55 46.08 22.91
C GLU A 57 -27.02 44.83 22.20
N PRO A 58 -25.87 44.91 21.51
CA PRO A 58 -25.24 43.75 20.87
C PRO A 58 -24.80 42.70 21.91
N ILE A 59 -25.27 41.46 21.77
CA ILE A 59 -24.93 40.36 22.70
C ILE A 59 -23.43 40.02 22.64
N HIS A 60 -22.83 40.16 21.45
CA HIS A 60 -21.45 39.82 21.14
C HIS A 60 -20.59 41.05 20.77
N GLY A 61 -20.94 42.24 21.26
CA GLY A 61 -20.18 43.48 20.96
C GLY A 61 -18.68 43.35 21.21
N THR A 62 -18.29 42.79 22.36
CA THR A 62 -16.87 42.55 22.70
C THR A 62 -16.14 41.64 21.72
N LEU A 63 -16.82 40.64 21.16
CA LEU A 63 -16.25 39.74 20.16
C LEU A 63 -16.07 40.45 18.81
N ILE A 64 -17.00 41.34 18.44
CA ILE A 64 -16.89 42.13 17.20
C ILE A 64 -15.66 43.03 17.26
N ASP A 65 -15.42 43.68 18.41
CA ASP A 65 -14.26 44.54 18.62
C ASP A 65 -12.95 43.73 18.61
N GLU A 66 -12.93 42.55 19.23
CA GLU A 66 -11.80 41.62 19.18
C GLU A 66 -11.47 41.19 17.74
N ILE A 67 -12.49 40.86 16.94
CA ILE A 67 -12.31 40.48 15.53
C ILE A 67 -11.79 41.67 14.73
N ASN A 68 -12.35 42.86 14.91
CA ASN A 68 -11.91 44.06 14.20
C ASN A 68 -10.45 44.38 14.51
N THR A 69 -10.07 44.40 15.78
CA THR A 69 -8.68 44.65 16.21
C THR A 69 -7.72 43.61 15.67
N LYS A 70 -8.09 42.33 15.66
CA LYS A 70 -7.29 41.28 15.03
C LYS A 70 -7.17 41.48 13.54
N ILE A 71 -8.26 41.76 12.81
CA ILE A 71 -8.23 42.03 11.37
C ILE A 71 -7.34 43.23 11.04
N THR A 72 -7.39 44.31 11.83
CA THR A 72 -6.56 45.50 11.61
C THR A 72 -5.09 45.28 11.92
N ASN A 73 -4.78 44.43 12.91
CA ASN A 73 -3.43 44.09 13.33
C ASN A 73 -2.79 42.99 12.49
N LEU A 74 -3.53 42.35 11.58
CA LEU A 74 -2.94 41.43 10.64
C LEU A 74 -1.92 42.17 9.78
N PRO A 75 -0.74 41.57 9.53
CA PRO A 75 0.23 42.16 8.63
C PRO A 75 -0.48 42.41 7.31
N LYS A 76 -0.48 43.67 6.86
CA LYS A 76 -0.95 44.01 5.52
C LYS A 76 -0.06 43.18 4.59
N ASN A 77 -0.65 42.15 4.00
CA ASN A 77 0.05 41.27 3.07
C ASN A 77 0.51 42.15 1.89
N ASP A 78 1.76 42.60 1.92
CA ASP A 78 2.44 43.32 0.83
C ASP A 78 2.66 42.44 -0.42
N PHE A 79 2.00 41.29 -0.48
CA PHE A 79 1.85 40.47 -1.69
C PHE A 79 0.95 41.15 -2.76
N SER A 80 0.52 42.40 -2.56
CA SER A 80 -0.10 43.22 -3.62
C SER A 80 0.89 43.71 -4.67
N LYS A 81 2.21 43.49 -4.51
CA LYS A 81 3.11 43.48 -5.66
C LYS A 81 2.73 42.31 -6.54
N LYS A 82 1.94 42.57 -7.58
CA LYS A 82 1.82 41.67 -8.74
C LYS A 82 3.25 41.26 -9.12
N LYS A 83 3.58 39.97 -8.97
CA LYS A 83 4.84 39.42 -9.48
C LYS A 83 4.96 39.89 -10.93
N THR A 84 6.12 40.44 -11.27
CA THR A 84 6.37 40.87 -12.64
C THR A 84 6.42 39.64 -13.54
N SER A 85 6.04 39.78 -14.81
CA SER A 85 6.04 38.66 -15.78
C SER A 85 7.38 37.89 -15.79
N ILE A 86 8.49 38.61 -15.54
CA ILE A 86 9.85 38.08 -15.45
C ILE A 86 10.02 37.15 -14.24
N GLU A 87 9.53 37.53 -13.06
CA GLU A 87 9.61 36.72 -11.84
C GLU A 87 8.80 35.42 -12.00
N THR A 88 7.58 35.51 -12.54
CA THR A 88 6.76 34.33 -12.85
C THR A 88 7.39 33.42 -13.90
N ASN A 89 7.99 33.98 -14.96
CA ASN A 89 8.67 33.17 -15.97
C ASN A 89 9.90 32.44 -15.42
N LYS A 90 10.66 33.08 -14.52
CA LYS A 90 11.82 32.46 -13.89
C LYS A 90 11.42 31.29 -12.99
N GLU A 91 10.36 31.48 -12.20
CA GLU A 91 9.79 30.46 -11.32
C GLU A 91 9.21 29.28 -12.12
N LEU A 92 8.49 29.56 -13.22
CA LEU A 92 7.97 28.51 -14.10
C LEU A 92 9.08 27.69 -14.75
N LYS A 93 10.17 28.33 -15.21
CA LYS A 93 11.33 27.61 -15.77
C LYS A 93 11.98 26.70 -14.75
N LEU A 94 12.21 27.18 -13.53
CA LEU A 94 12.70 26.36 -12.41
C LEU A 94 11.77 25.17 -12.14
N ARG A 95 10.46 25.41 -12.18
CA ARG A 95 9.49 24.35 -11.95
C ARG A 95 9.48 23.31 -13.07
N ILE A 96 9.64 23.73 -14.32
CA ILE A 96 9.78 22.82 -15.46
C ILE A 96 11.02 21.95 -15.27
N THR A 97 12.17 22.53 -14.94
CA THR A 97 13.41 21.75 -14.72
C THR A 97 13.29 20.76 -13.56
N GLU A 98 12.66 21.17 -12.45
CA GLU A 98 12.40 20.27 -11.32
C GLU A 98 11.46 19.11 -11.70
N LEU A 99 10.45 19.40 -12.52
CA LEU A 99 9.50 18.39 -12.98
C LEU A 99 10.15 17.42 -13.97
N GLU A 100 10.98 17.92 -14.88
CA GLU A 100 11.77 17.09 -15.80
C GLU A 100 12.72 16.17 -15.05
N GLU A 101 13.42 16.67 -14.03
CA GLU A 101 14.31 15.87 -13.20
C GLU A 101 13.55 14.78 -12.44
N LYS A 102 12.42 15.12 -11.82
CA LYS A 102 11.56 14.14 -11.13
C LYS A 102 11.00 13.09 -12.09
N ASN A 103 10.61 13.49 -13.30
CA ASN A 103 10.10 12.57 -14.29
C ASN A 103 11.19 11.58 -14.74
N ASN A 104 12.42 12.06 -14.94
CA ASN A 104 13.56 11.19 -15.23
C ASN A 104 13.87 10.21 -14.09
N GLN A 105 13.82 10.67 -12.84
CA GLN A 105 13.99 9.77 -11.68
C GLN A 105 12.91 8.70 -11.61
N LEU A 106 11.64 9.06 -11.88
CA LEU A 106 10.54 8.10 -11.93
C LEU A 106 10.72 7.08 -13.05
N LEU A 107 11.17 7.49 -14.23
CA LEU A 107 11.46 6.58 -15.35
C LEU A 107 12.56 5.58 -14.99
N ILE A 108 13.64 6.03 -14.33
CA ILE A 108 14.71 5.14 -13.86
C ILE A 108 14.17 4.10 -12.87
N GLN A 109 13.40 4.55 -11.87
CA GLN A 109 12.79 3.65 -10.89
C GLN A 109 11.84 2.63 -11.55
N MET A 110 11.08 3.04 -12.56
CA MET A 110 10.18 2.15 -13.28
C MET A 110 10.93 1.05 -14.02
N VAL A 111 12.03 1.39 -14.71
CA VAL A 111 12.90 0.42 -15.38
C VAL A 111 13.55 -0.55 -14.39
N GLU A 112 13.97 -0.08 -13.21
CA GLU A 112 14.52 -0.94 -12.16
C GLU A 112 13.47 -1.91 -11.60
N ILE A 113 12.24 -1.44 -11.40
CA ILE A 113 11.12 -2.27 -10.93
C ILE A 113 10.75 -3.31 -11.98
N GLU A 114 10.65 -2.94 -13.27
CA GLU A 114 10.36 -3.87 -14.37
C GLU A 114 11.42 -4.98 -14.43
N ASN A 115 12.71 -4.63 -14.41
CA ASN A 115 13.79 -5.60 -14.37
C ASN A 115 13.73 -6.49 -13.12
N SER A 116 13.45 -5.91 -11.94
CA SER A 116 13.32 -6.68 -10.70
C SER A 116 12.17 -7.68 -10.80
N PHE A 117 11.02 -7.23 -11.31
CA PHE A 117 9.82 -8.04 -11.48
C PHE A 117 10.07 -9.18 -12.46
N GLU A 118 10.61 -8.89 -13.64
CA GLU A 118 10.94 -9.90 -14.66
C GLU A 118 11.92 -10.95 -14.10
N ASN A 119 12.95 -10.51 -13.36
CA ASN A 119 13.88 -11.43 -12.69
C ASN A 119 13.20 -12.29 -11.62
N THR A 120 12.27 -11.74 -10.83
CA THR A 120 11.53 -12.53 -9.83
C THR A 120 10.57 -13.52 -10.47
N ALA A 121 9.90 -13.14 -11.55
CA ALA A 121 9.00 -14.00 -12.32
C ALA A 121 9.78 -15.16 -12.94
N HIS A 122 10.88 -14.87 -13.64
CA HIS A 122 11.74 -15.91 -14.21
C HIS A 122 12.33 -16.85 -13.16
N ARG A 123 12.78 -16.33 -12.00
CA ARG A 123 13.27 -17.19 -10.91
C ARG A 123 12.16 -18.07 -10.34
N ASN A 124 10.94 -17.57 -10.22
CA ASN A 124 9.81 -18.36 -9.76
C ASN A 124 9.47 -19.48 -10.75
N ASP A 125 9.39 -19.15 -12.03
CA ASP A 125 9.13 -20.13 -13.09
C ASP A 125 10.26 -21.17 -13.17
N GLU A 126 11.52 -20.73 -13.08
CA GLU A 126 12.67 -21.63 -13.08
C GLU A 126 12.65 -22.57 -11.85
N ASN A 127 12.31 -22.06 -10.66
CA ASN A 127 12.14 -22.89 -9.47
C ASN A 127 11.00 -23.91 -9.64
N GLN A 128 9.85 -23.49 -10.20
CA GLN A 128 8.73 -24.40 -10.46
C GLN A 128 9.09 -25.48 -11.48
N ILE A 129 9.76 -25.11 -12.58
CA ILE A 129 10.26 -26.07 -13.58
C ILE A 129 11.23 -27.05 -12.92
N GLN A 130 12.15 -26.54 -12.10
CA GLN A 130 13.11 -27.33 -11.37
C GLN A 130 12.43 -28.33 -10.40
N ASP A 131 11.35 -27.95 -9.74
CA ASP A 131 10.58 -28.84 -8.86
C ASP A 131 9.77 -29.88 -9.65
N LEU A 132 9.18 -29.48 -10.78
CA LEU A 132 8.51 -30.39 -11.71
C LEU A 132 9.48 -31.42 -12.29
N GLU A 133 10.68 -31.00 -12.70
CA GLU A 133 11.75 -31.90 -13.17
C GLU A 133 12.12 -32.93 -12.09
N LEU A 134 12.23 -32.50 -10.83
CA LEU A 134 12.53 -33.38 -9.70
C LEU A 134 11.41 -34.40 -9.45
N ASN A 135 10.16 -33.93 -9.42
CA ASN A 135 9.00 -34.80 -9.23
C ASN A 135 8.86 -35.80 -10.37
N LEU A 136 9.08 -35.37 -11.62
CA LEU A 136 9.07 -36.24 -12.79
C LEU A 136 10.18 -37.29 -12.72
N TYR A 137 11.38 -36.93 -12.26
CA TYR A 137 12.46 -37.88 -12.02
C TYR A 137 12.07 -38.94 -10.98
N ILE A 138 11.57 -38.52 -9.82
CA ILE A 138 11.16 -39.44 -8.74
C ILE A 138 10.08 -40.41 -9.24
N LEU A 139 9.05 -39.90 -9.93
CA LEU A 139 7.99 -40.71 -10.50
C LEU A 139 8.50 -41.67 -11.58
N ALA A 140 9.32 -41.19 -12.51
CA ALA A 140 9.90 -42.02 -13.56
C ALA A 140 10.76 -43.15 -12.97
N PHE A 141 11.55 -42.86 -11.93
CA PHE A 141 12.36 -43.85 -11.25
C PHE A 141 11.51 -44.90 -10.54
N LEU A 142 10.47 -44.48 -9.82
CA LEU A 142 9.55 -45.39 -9.12
C LEU A 142 8.77 -46.27 -10.11
N LEU A 143 8.25 -45.70 -11.20
CA LEU A 143 7.52 -46.45 -12.24
C LEU A 143 8.43 -47.42 -13.00
N ASN A 144 9.70 -47.05 -13.22
CA ASN A 144 10.68 -47.94 -13.84
C ASN A 144 11.27 -48.96 -12.85
N SER A 145 10.92 -48.89 -11.57
CA SER A 145 11.36 -49.81 -10.54
C SER A 145 10.65 -51.17 -10.68
N PRO A 146 11.34 -52.29 -10.39
CA PRO A 146 10.74 -53.63 -10.35
C PRO A 146 9.52 -53.76 -9.41
N LEU A 147 9.32 -52.78 -8.52
CA LEU A 147 8.23 -52.74 -7.56
C LEU A 147 6.83 -52.66 -8.17
N LEU A 148 6.71 -52.02 -9.33
CA LEU A 148 5.43 -51.70 -9.98
C LEU A 148 5.21 -52.50 -11.27
N GLY A 149 6.17 -53.34 -11.68
CA GLY A 149 6.02 -54.23 -12.84
C GLY A 149 7.24 -54.26 -13.75
N ARG A 150 7.01 -54.51 -15.05
CA ARG A 150 8.05 -54.47 -16.09
C ARG A 150 8.40 -53.00 -16.34
N GLY A 151 9.65 -52.61 -16.08
CA GLY A 151 10.12 -51.24 -16.30
C GLY A 151 9.85 -50.75 -17.73
N HIS A 152 9.61 -49.45 -17.87
CA HIS A 152 9.32 -48.77 -19.12
C HIS A 152 10.61 -48.19 -19.71
N PRO A 153 11.15 -48.75 -20.82
CA PRO A 153 12.41 -48.30 -21.41
C PRO A 153 12.43 -46.81 -21.77
N GLU A 154 11.27 -46.24 -22.11
CA GLU A 154 11.09 -44.84 -22.45
C GLU A 154 11.42 -43.90 -21.28
N LEU A 155 11.20 -44.35 -20.04
CA LEU A 155 11.49 -43.58 -18.82
C LEU A 155 13.00 -43.56 -18.49
N TYR A 156 13.77 -44.52 -19.02
CA TYR A 156 15.21 -44.60 -18.77
C TYR A 156 15.95 -43.36 -19.27
N LYS A 157 15.52 -42.79 -20.40
CA LYS A 157 16.11 -41.56 -20.95
C LYS A 157 15.92 -40.39 -19.98
N THR A 158 14.71 -40.20 -19.45
CA THR A 158 14.40 -39.15 -18.47
C THR A 158 15.21 -39.30 -17.19
N ILE A 159 15.32 -40.53 -16.67
CA ILE A 159 16.13 -40.85 -15.49
C ILE A 159 17.59 -40.49 -15.72
N LYS A 160 18.18 -40.95 -16.83
CA LYS A 160 19.60 -40.71 -17.14
C LYS A 160 19.93 -39.25 -17.38
N SER A 161 19.05 -38.53 -18.07
CA SER A 161 19.23 -37.09 -18.30
C SER A 161 19.24 -36.30 -16.99
N PHE A 162 18.33 -36.62 -16.05
CA PHE A 162 18.31 -35.98 -14.75
C PHE A 162 19.55 -36.33 -13.90
N GLU A 163 19.92 -37.61 -13.85
CA GLU A 163 21.11 -38.10 -13.13
C GLU A 163 22.39 -37.41 -13.62
N ALA A 164 22.55 -37.25 -14.93
CA ALA A 164 23.70 -36.56 -15.51
C ALA A 164 23.71 -35.07 -15.16
N LYS A 165 22.55 -34.38 -15.25
CA LYS A 165 22.40 -32.94 -14.97
C LYS A 165 22.66 -32.59 -13.49
N HIS A 166 22.31 -33.49 -12.59
CA HIS A 166 22.35 -33.27 -11.14
C HIS A 166 23.38 -34.13 -10.40
N HIS A 167 24.29 -34.80 -11.12
CA HIS A 167 25.34 -35.61 -10.51
C HIS A 167 26.16 -34.81 -9.48
N GLY A 168 26.32 -35.36 -8.28
CA GLY A 168 27.07 -34.73 -7.18
C GLY A 168 26.41 -33.49 -6.57
N LYS A 169 25.20 -33.11 -6.99
CA LYS A 169 24.47 -31.95 -6.42
C LYS A 169 23.57 -32.39 -5.27
N PRO A 170 23.31 -31.52 -4.25
CA PRO A 170 22.43 -31.84 -3.13
C PRO A 170 21.03 -32.31 -3.54
N LYS A 171 20.52 -31.78 -4.65
CA LYS A 171 19.21 -32.14 -5.22
C LYS A 171 19.10 -33.62 -5.59
N MET A 172 20.19 -34.26 -6.01
CA MET A 172 20.22 -35.69 -6.31
C MET A 172 20.12 -36.53 -5.04
N GLU A 173 20.83 -36.12 -3.97
CA GLU A 173 20.75 -36.82 -2.68
C GLU A 173 19.37 -36.71 -2.06
N PHE A 174 18.75 -35.53 -2.14
CA PHE A 174 17.35 -35.34 -1.75
C PHE A 174 16.40 -36.25 -2.55
N ALA A 175 16.57 -36.33 -3.87
CA ALA A 175 15.76 -37.19 -4.72
C ALA A 175 15.86 -38.67 -4.32
N LYS A 176 17.09 -39.16 -4.08
CA LYS A 176 17.33 -40.55 -3.64
C LYS A 176 16.66 -40.86 -2.30
N GLN A 177 16.73 -39.94 -1.33
CA GLN A 177 16.08 -40.10 -0.03
C GLN A 177 14.56 -40.21 -0.18
N GLN A 178 13.95 -39.34 -1.00
CA GLN A 178 12.52 -39.35 -1.27
C GLN A 178 12.07 -40.63 -1.99
N ILE A 179 12.82 -41.08 -3.01
CA ILE A 179 12.59 -42.34 -3.70
C ILE A 179 12.62 -43.51 -2.70
N GLN A 180 13.63 -43.56 -1.83
CA GLN A 180 13.75 -44.65 -0.86
C GLN A 180 12.60 -44.66 0.15
N LYS A 181 12.21 -43.48 0.65
CA LYS A 181 11.05 -43.33 1.55
C LYS A 181 9.77 -43.84 0.87
N MET A 182 9.48 -43.36 -0.33
CA MET A 182 8.28 -43.75 -1.09
C MET A 182 8.30 -45.24 -1.45
N LYS A 183 9.46 -45.79 -1.80
CA LYS A 183 9.63 -47.22 -2.03
C LYS A 183 9.23 -48.05 -0.81
N ASN A 184 9.72 -47.67 0.37
CA ASN A 184 9.38 -48.36 1.62
C ASN A 184 7.87 -48.27 1.92
N GLU A 185 7.25 -47.10 1.71
CA GLU A 185 5.81 -46.91 1.90
C GLU A 185 4.99 -47.77 0.92
N ILE A 186 5.37 -47.83 -0.35
CA ILE A 186 4.72 -48.66 -1.37
C ILE A 186 4.86 -50.15 -1.03
N GLU A 187 6.05 -50.58 -0.60
CA GLU A 187 6.29 -51.97 -0.19
C GLU A 187 5.44 -52.37 1.02
N CYS A 188 5.39 -51.53 2.07
CA CYS A 188 4.59 -51.77 3.27
C CYS A 188 3.07 -51.73 3.02
N SER A 189 2.63 -51.01 1.98
CA SER A 189 1.21 -50.89 1.60
C SER A 189 0.71 -52.10 0.77
N LYS A 190 1.61 -52.94 0.26
CA LYS A 190 1.21 -54.16 -0.46
C LYS A 190 0.52 -55.13 0.51
N VAL A 191 -0.78 -55.30 0.33
CA VAL A 191 -1.54 -56.37 0.99
C VAL A 191 -1.02 -57.71 0.50
N ILE A 192 -0.25 -58.41 1.34
CA ILE A 192 0.11 -59.79 1.09
C ILE A 192 -1.19 -60.60 1.24
N SER A 193 -1.69 -61.15 0.15
CA SER A 193 -2.76 -62.14 0.21
C SER A 193 -2.22 -63.32 1.04
N MET A 194 -2.64 -63.41 2.31
CA MET A 194 -2.48 -64.63 3.08
C MET A 194 -3.34 -65.69 2.38
N LYS A 195 -2.73 -66.46 1.46
CA LYS A 195 -3.21 -67.81 1.17
C LYS A 195 -3.04 -68.60 2.47
N GLY A 196 -4.02 -68.45 3.35
CA GLY A 196 -4.20 -69.32 4.49
C GLY A 196 -4.35 -70.73 3.95
N SER A 197 -3.34 -71.55 4.16
CA SER A 197 -3.50 -73.00 4.19
C SER A 197 -4.38 -73.31 5.40
N PHE A 198 -5.70 -73.16 5.26
CA PHE A 198 -6.61 -73.90 6.12
C PHE A 198 -6.43 -75.36 5.71
N LYS A 199 -5.70 -76.11 6.56
CA LYS A 199 -5.86 -77.55 6.57
C LYS A 199 -7.27 -77.77 7.09
N GLU A 200 -8.14 -78.28 6.23
CA GLU A 200 -9.39 -78.89 6.67
C GLU A 200 -9.01 -80.18 7.41
N ASP A 201 -9.29 -80.22 8.71
CA ASP A 201 -9.37 -81.45 9.49
C ASP A 201 -10.77 -82.08 9.28
#